data_AF-A0A919N8N3-F1
#
_entry.id   AF-A0A919N8N3-F1
#
_cell.length_a   1.000
_cell.length_b   1.000
_cell.length_c   1.000
_cell.angle_alpha   90.00
_cell.angle_beta   90.00
_cell.angle_gamma   90.00
#
_symmetry.space_group_name_H-M   'P 1'
#
loop_
_entity.id
_entity.type
_entity.pdbx_description
1 polymer ?
#
loop_
_entity_poly.entity_id
_entity_poly.type
_entity_poly.pdbx_seq_one_letter_code
_entity_poly.pdbx_strand_id
1 'polypeptide(L)'
;MTEPAAPSWAPTRALGRSVLLTGLLLLLGVALGRVDLVLLGAPFAIGAALHLRRRPQAMPEVAVTADEAYLVEGSAVQAGLTVSNPDEIGYDLVVVRTRTSPWLRLEHADRPFAITVPSDGWAAVDLPGEALRWGRQDVGPAAARAAACGGLLACRPVVTQARGVRVYPVTEPFKATEAMPAAAGLVGAHRSRRLGEGGELAGVRQFAPGDRLRRIDWRVSLRTRDLHVASTLSDRDAEVLLLLDLLGEVGRSGGVKGSASVLDTTVRAAAAIAEHYLHRGDRVSLLEYGATARRLRAASGRRQYLTVLEWLLDVRADPVDEEYEPALGSHQISTSALVVVLTPLIDPRAADMLAQLTQAGRYTVAVDTLPEDAAPPVRDQWTPLATRLWRIERENVLGRLREHGVPVVEWAGAGSLDLVLRDVARMASAPRGR
;
A
#
# COMPACT_ATOMS: atom_id res chain seq x y z
N MET A 1 -12.32 24.98 -19.67
CA MET A 1 -13.63 24.50 -20.16
C MET A 1 -13.50 24.27 -21.66
N THR A 2 -13.15 23.06 -22.06
CA THR A 2 -13.17 22.63 -23.47
C THR A 2 -14.56 22.11 -23.78
N GLU A 3 -15.22 22.69 -24.77
CA GLU A 3 -16.50 22.20 -25.32
C GLU A 3 -16.43 20.68 -25.59
N PRO A 4 -17.49 19.91 -25.28
CA PRO A 4 -17.53 18.50 -25.64
C PRO A 4 -17.58 18.39 -27.16
N ALA A 5 -16.54 17.75 -27.73
CA ALA A 5 -16.49 17.43 -29.15
C ALA A 5 -17.78 16.69 -29.55
N ALA A 6 -18.41 17.13 -30.65
CA ALA A 6 -19.64 16.55 -31.16
C ALA A 6 -19.54 15.01 -31.27
N PRO A 7 -20.65 14.29 -30.99
CA PRO A 7 -20.69 12.83 -30.97
C PRO A 7 -20.29 12.26 -32.34
N SER A 8 -19.05 11.80 -32.46
CA SER A 8 -18.51 11.33 -33.75
C SER A 8 -18.75 9.83 -33.93
N TRP A 9 -19.98 9.51 -34.33
CA TRP A 9 -20.29 8.22 -34.95
C TRP A 9 -19.59 8.14 -36.31
N ALA A 10 -18.73 7.14 -36.47
CA ALA A 10 -17.96 6.92 -37.68
C ALA A 10 -18.52 5.74 -38.48
N PRO A 11 -18.49 5.81 -39.83
CA PRO A 11 -18.91 4.70 -40.67
C PRO A 11 -17.96 3.50 -40.50
N THR A 12 -18.53 2.30 -40.41
CA THR A 12 -17.74 1.06 -40.34
C THR A 12 -17.42 0.53 -41.75
N ARG A 13 -16.54 -0.48 -41.81
CA ARG A 13 -16.30 -1.22 -43.05
C ARG A 13 -17.56 -1.91 -43.58
N ALA A 14 -18.54 -2.22 -42.73
CA ALA A 14 -19.80 -2.82 -43.15
C ALA A 14 -20.61 -1.82 -44.00
N LEU A 15 -20.70 -0.56 -43.59
CA LEU A 15 -21.34 0.48 -44.39
C LEU A 15 -20.63 0.69 -45.73
N GLY A 16 -19.29 0.77 -45.71
CA GLY A 16 -18.50 0.88 -46.94
C GLY A 16 -18.75 -0.29 -47.92
N ARG A 17 -18.80 -1.53 -47.42
CA ARG A 17 -19.12 -2.72 -48.22
C ARG A 17 -20.55 -2.69 -48.75
N SER A 18 -21.52 -2.26 -47.93
CA SER A 18 -22.93 -2.15 -48.34
C SER A 18 -23.11 -1.15 -49.47
N VAL A 19 -22.48 0.04 -49.35
CA VAL A 19 -22.52 1.08 -50.38
C VAL A 19 -21.81 0.64 -51.66
N LEU A 20 -20.63 0.01 -51.53
CA LEU A 20 -19.87 -0.48 -52.68
C LEU A 20 -20.62 -1.58 -53.44
N LEU A 21 -21.16 -2.59 -52.73
CA LEU A 21 -21.93 -3.68 -53.35
C LEU A 21 -23.18 -3.13 -54.03
N THR A 22 -23.92 -2.23 -53.36
CA THR A 22 -25.08 -1.58 -53.95
C THR A 22 -24.72 -0.82 -55.23
N GLY A 23 -23.69 0.02 -55.19
CA GLY A 23 -23.25 0.81 -56.34
C GLY A 23 -22.76 -0.06 -57.50
N LEU A 24 -21.99 -1.10 -57.21
CA LEU A 24 -21.47 -2.03 -58.22
C LEU A 24 -22.61 -2.80 -58.92
N LEU A 25 -23.57 -3.32 -58.15
CA LEU A 25 -24.71 -4.07 -58.67
C LEU A 25 -25.65 -3.18 -59.50
N LEU A 26 -25.87 -1.93 -59.08
CA LEU A 26 -26.63 -0.95 -59.85
C LEU A 26 -25.93 -0.60 -61.16
N LEU A 27 -24.62 -0.30 -61.14
CA LEU A 27 -23.85 0.05 -62.33
C LEU A 27 -23.81 -1.12 -63.34
N LEU A 28 -23.54 -2.35 -62.87
CA LEU A 28 -23.56 -3.55 -63.72
C LEU A 28 -24.97 -3.84 -64.25
N GLY A 29 -26.01 -3.67 -63.43
CA GLY A 29 -27.40 -3.86 -63.85
C GLY A 29 -27.81 -2.91 -64.96
N VAL A 30 -27.43 -1.64 -64.86
CA VAL A 30 -27.69 -0.63 -65.91
C VAL A 30 -26.84 -0.90 -67.15
N ALA A 31 -25.54 -1.16 -67.00
CA ALA A 31 -24.63 -1.38 -68.13
C ALA A 31 -24.96 -2.64 -68.94
N LEU A 32 -25.44 -3.70 -68.29
CA LEU A 32 -25.79 -4.97 -68.93
C LEU A 32 -27.30 -5.08 -69.25
N GLY A 33 -28.12 -4.07 -68.92
CA GLY A 33 -29.58 -4.11 -69.09
C GLY A 33 -30.29 -5.18 -68.25
N ARG A 34 -29.70 -5.63 -67.14
CA ARG A 34 -30.20 -6.72 -66.30
C ARG A 34 -30.85 -6.20 -65.02
N VAL A 35 -32.17 -6.30 -64.95
CA VAL A 35 -32.98 -5.89 -63.77
C VAL A 35 -32.67 -6.77 -62.54
N ASP A 36 -32.32 -8.04 -62.75
CA ASP A 36 -31.98 -8.98 -61.67
C ASP A 36 -30.85 -8.45 -60.76
N LEU A 37 -29.85 -7.79 -61.35
CA LEU A 37 -28.70 -7.23 -60.61
C LEU A 37 -29.10 -6.02 -59.76
N VAL A 38 -30.01 -5.20 -60.28
CA VAL A 38 -30.61 -4.07 -59.53
C VAL A 38 -31.40 -4.58 -58.34
N LEU A 39 -32.21 -5.63 -58.54
CA LEU A 39 -32.98 -6.27 -57.47
C LEU A 39 -32.07 -6.92 -56.42
N LEU A 40 -30.92 -7.48 -56.83
CA LEU A 40 -29.93 -8.04 -55.90
C LEU A 40 -29.27 -6.96 -55.01
N GLY A 41 -29.12 -5.74 -55.51
CA GLY A 41 -28.56 -4.60 -54.76
C GLY A 41 -29.56 -3.92 -53.81
N ALA A 42 -30.87 -4.05 -54.09
CA ALA A 42 -31.91 -3.37 -53.34
C ALA A 42 -31.94 -3.68 -51.83
N PRO A 43 -31.76 -4.94 -51.35
CA PRO A 43 -31.73 -5.25 -49.92
C PRO A 43 -30.61 -4.50 -49.16
N PHE A 44 -29.44 -4.32 -49.77
CA PHE A 44 -28.33 -3.58 -49.16
C PHE A 44 -28.62 -2.08 -49.08
N ALA A 45 -29.21 -1.50 -50.14
CA ALA A 45 -29.62 -0.10 -50.17
C ALA A 45 -30.73 0.19 -49.14
N ILE A 46 -31.80 -0.61 -49.18
CA ILE A 46 -32.97 -0.47 -48.31
C ILE A 46 -32.57 -0.74 -46.86
N GLY A 47 -31.83 -1.82 -46.60
CA GLY A 47 -31.34 -2.16 -45.27
C GLY A 47 -30.47 -1.04 -44.67
N ALA A 48 -29.48 -0.54 -45.43
CA ALA A 48 -28.65 0.56 -44.96
C ALA A 48 -29.46 1.84 -44.70
N ALA A 49 -30.39 2.20 -45.58
CA ALA A 49 -31.26 3.36 -45.40
C ALA A 49 -32.17 3.23 -44.17
N LEU A 50 -32.78 2.07 -43.94
CA LEU A 50 -33.66 1.81 -42.79
C LEU A 50 -32.87 1.86 -41.47
N HIS A 51 -31.68 1.27 -41.42
CA HIS A 51 -30.84 1.31 -40.23
C HIS A 51 -30.27 2.70 -39.96
N LEU A 52 -29.84 3.45 -40.98
CA LEU A 52 -29.32 4.81 -40.83
C LEU A 52 -30.40 5.84 -40.45
N ARG A 53 -31.69 5.56 -40.70
CA ARG A 53 -32.80 6.38 -40.16
C ARG A 53 -32.87 6.35 -38.63
N ARG A 54 -32.38 5.26 -38.02
CA ARG A 54 -32.26 5.10 -36.56
C ARG A 54 -30.82 5.37 -36.11
N ARG A 55 -30.25 6.50 -36.53
CA ARG A 55 -28.90 6.89 -36.13
C ARG A 55 -28.92 7.50 -34.72
N PRO A 56 -28.19 6.92 -33.75
CA PRO A 56 -28.04 7.53 -32.44
C PRO A 56 -27.31 8.87 -32.52
N GLN A 57 -27.72 9.79 -31.66
CA GLN A 57 -27.12 11.10 -31.46
C GLN A 57 -26.18 11.10 -30.25
N ALA A 58 -26.46 10.32 -29.21
CA ALA A 58 -25.62 10.26 -28.02
C ALA A 58 -24.61 9.10 -28.08
N MET A 59 -23.54 9.22 -27.28
CA MET A 59 -22.53 8.18 -27.09
C MET A 59 -22.79 7.45 -25.77
N PRO A 60 -22.30 6.20 -25.60
CA PRO A 60 -22.39 5.52 -24.32
C PRO A 60 -21.59 6.28 -23.27
N GLU A 61 -22.14 6.40 -22.06
CA GLU A 61 -21.37 6.87 -20.91
C GLU A 61 -20.88 5.65 -20.13
N VAL A 62 -19.66 5.75 -19.60
CA VAL A 62 -19.01 4.65 -18.88
C VAL A 62 -18.57 5.17 -17.53
N ALA A 63 -18.94 4.45 -16.47
CA ALA A 63 -18.49 4.72 -15.13
C ALA A 63 -17.81 3.48 -14.54
N VAL A 64 -16.68 3.69 -13.87
CA VAL A 64 -16.02 2.66 -13.06
C VAL A 64 -16.41 2.89 -11.61
N THR A 65 -16.88 1.84 -10.97
CA THR A 65 -17.21 1.80 -9.54
C THR A 65 -16.31 0.77 -8.87
N ALA A 66 -15.95 1.03 -7.63
CA ALA A 66 -15.20 0.10 -6.79
C ALA A 66 -15.63 0.34 -5.35
N ASP A 67 -15.77 -0.72 -4.57
CA ASP A 67 -16.12 -0.60 -3.16
C ASP A 67 -15.11 0.27 -2.42
N GLU A 68 -15.61 1.20 -1.61
CA GLU A 68 -14.79 2.03 -0.73
C GLU A 68 -14.37 1.31 0.57
N ALA A 69 -14.63 0.00 0.64
CA ALA A 69 -14.32 -0.82 1.80
C ALA A 69 -12.81 -0.79 2.11
N TYR A 70 -12.48 -0.99 3.39
CA TYR A 70 -11.10 -1.21 3.83
C TYR A 70 -10.60 -2.56 3.29
N LEU A 71 -10.01 -2.53 2.10
CA LEU A 71 -9.45 -3.71 1.49
C LEU A 71 -8.09 -4.01 2.10
N VAL A 72 -7.89 -5.26 2.47
CA VAL A 72 -6.59 -5.78 2.92
C VAL A 72 -6.05 -6.66 1.81
N GLU A 73 -4.74 -6.74 1.65
CA GLU A 73 -4.17 -7.70 0.70
C GLU A 73 -4.65 -9.14 1.02
N GLY A 74 -4.97 -9.88 -0.02
CA GLY A 74 -5.59 -11.21 0.04
C GLY A 74 -7.10 -11.21 0.22
N SER A 75 -7.72 -10.05 0.45
CA SER A 75 -9.18 -9.95 0.53
C SER A 75 -9.83 -9.85 -0.85
N ALA A 76 -11.11 -10.24 -0.91
CA ALA A 76 -11.93 -10.12 -2.10
C ALA A 76 -12.22 -8.63 -2.39
N VAL A 77 -12.13 -8.25 -3.67
CA VAL A 77 -12.44 -6.92 -4.18
C VAL A 77 -13.69 -7.02 -5.03
N GLN A 78 -14.64 -6.12 -4.80
CA GLN A 78 -15.79 -5.93 -5.69
C GLN A 78 -15.62 -4.59 -6.40
N ALA A 79 -15.55 -4.68 -7.73
CA ALA A 79 -15.59 -3.53 -8.62
C ALA A 79 -16.69 -3.74 -9.65
N GLY A 80 -17.12 -2.67 -10.29
CA GLY A 80 -18.19 -2.71 -11.27
C GLY A 80 -17.97 -1.69 -12.39
N LEU A 81 -18.43 -2.04 -13.58
CA LEU A 81 -18.51 -1.13 -14.72
C LEU A 81 -19.98 -0.88 -15.03
N THR A 82 -20.38 0.38 -15.06
CA THR A 82 -21.70 0.77 -15.54
C THR A 82 -21.55 1.41 -16.90
N VAL A 83 -22.32 0.94 -17.87
CA VAL A 83 -22.43 1.57 -19.19
C VAL A 83 -23.88 2.01 -19.39
N SER A 84 -24.09 3.30 -19.60
CA SER A 84 -25.40 3.86 -19.90
C SER A 84 -25.52 4.22 -21.39
N ASN A 85 -26.73 4.11 -21.89
CA ASN A 85 -27.14 4.62 -23.19
C ASN A 85 -28.18 5.73 -22.94
N PRO A 86 -27.78 7.01 -23.03
CA PRO A 86 -28.68 8.14 -22.85
C PRO A 86 -29.56 8.41 -24.09
N ASP A 87 -29.43 7.61 -25.16
CA ASP A 87 -30.21 7.75 -26.38
C ASP A 87 -31.49 6.91 -26.33
N GLU A 88 -32.57 7.42 -26.94
CA GLU A 88 -33.82 6.66 -27.16
C GLU A 88 -33.61 5.50 -28.15
N ILE A 89 -32.51 5.53 -28.92
CA ILE A 89 -32.13 4.47 -29.84
C ILE A 89 -31.15 3.51 -29.17
N GLY A 90 -31.50 2.22 -29.17
CA GLY A 90 -30.63 1.16 -28.64
C GLY A 90 -29.35 0.98 -29.47
N TYR A 91 -28.26 0.64 -28.79
CA TYR A 91 -27.03 0.19 -29.45
C TYR A 91 -27.14 -1.30 -29.79
N ASP A 92 -26.55 -1.71 -30.92
CA ASP A 92 -26.54 -3.14 -31.32
C ASP A 92 -25.58 -3.93 -30.42
N LEU A 93 -24.43 -3.34 -30.11
CA LEU A 93 -23.37 -3.96 -29.32
C LEU A 93 -22.50 -2.89 -28.68
N VAL A 94 -22.15 -3.05 -27.40
CA VAL A 94 -21.11 -2.25 -26.76
C VAL A 94 -19.96 -3.15 -26.38
N VAL A 95 -18.78 -2.87 -26.92
CA VAL A 95 -17.54 -3.53 -26.53
C VAL A 95 -16.86 -2.70 -25.46
N VAL A 96 -16.67 -3.29 -24.29
CA VAL A 96 -16.04 -2.66 -23.12
C VAL A 96 -14.69 -3.31 -22.89
N ARG A 97 -13.70 -2.49 -22.54
CA ARG A 97 -12.40 -2.96 -22.07
C ARG A 97 -11.99 -2.11 -20.88
N THR A 98 -11.65 -2.76 -19.78
CA THR A 98 -11.04 -2.11 -18.63
C THR A 98 -9.60 -2.60 -18.46
N ARG A 99 -8.72 -1.72 -18.01
CA ARG A 99 -7.39 -2.10 -17.51
C ARG A 99 -7.40 -2.02 -16.00
N THR A 100 -6.63 -2.87 -15.34
CA THR A 100 -6.51 -2.85 -13.88
C THR A 100 -5.05 -2.85 -13.48
N SER A 101 -4.77 -2.42 -12.26
CA SER A 101 -3.45 -2.62 -11.67
C SER A 101 -3.05 -4.10 -11.70
N PRO A 102 -1.77 -4.45 -11.96
CA PRO A 102 -1.29 -5.84 -11.89
C PRO A 102 -1.48 -6.48 -10.50
N TRP A 103 -1.71 -5.65 -9.47
CA TRP A 103 -1.94 -6.09 -8.10
C TRP A 103 -3.43 -6.27 -7.77
N LEU A 104 -4.33 -6.07 -8.73
CA LEU A 104 -5.74 -6.42 -8.61
C LEU A 104 -6.06 -7.49 -9.64
N ARG A 105 -6.43 -8.68 -9.18
CA ARG A 105 -6.89 -9.76 -10.07
C ARG A 105 -8.41 -9.72 -10.13
N LEU A 106 -8.94 -8.98 -11.10
CA LEU A 106 -10.38 -8.90 -11.34
C LEU A 106 -10.81 -9.83 -12.48
N GLU A 107 -11.96 -10.50 -12.31
CA GLU A 107 -12.60 -11.24 -13.39
C GLU A 107 -13.10 -10.28 -14.47
N HIS A 108 -13.11 -10.73 -15.73
CA HIS A 108 -13.55 -9.93 -16.88
C HIS A 108 -12.77 -8.60 -17.09
N ALA A 109 -11.62 -8.44 -16.44
CA ALA A 109 -10.68 -7.33 -16.66
C ALA A 109 -9.60 -7.69 -17.70
N ASP A 110 -8.93 -6.67 -18.24
CA ASP A 110 -7.82 -6.73 -19.22
C ASP A 110 -8.14 -7.34 -20.60
N ARG A 111 -9.29 -7.99 -20.76
CA ARG A 111 -9.83 -8.49 -22.03
C ARG A 111 -11.07 -7.71 -22.45
N PRO A 112 -11.25 -7.41 -23.75
CA PRO A 112 -12.48 -6.81 -24.23
C PRO A 112 -13.62 -7.83 -24.14
N PHE A 113 -14.76 -7.40 -23.63
CA PHE A 113 -16.01 -8.17 -23.62
C PHE A 113 -17.13 -7.32 -24.23
N ALA A 114 -18.22 -7.96 -24.64
CA ALA A 114 -19.32 -7.29 -25.29
C ALA A 114 -20.60 -7.42 -24.45
N ILE A 115 -21.34 -6.32 -24.35
CA ILE A 115 -22.62 -6.24 -23.65
C ILE A 115 -23.66 -5.57 -24.54
N THR A 116 -24.93 -5.81 -24.23
CA THR A 116 -26.05 -5.07 -24.78
C THR A 116 -26.53 -4.07 -23.73
N VAL A 117 -26.80 -2.84 -24.17
CA VAL A 117 -27.34 -1.78 -23.31
C VAL A 117 -28.67 -1.34 -23.91
N PRO A 118 -29.77 -1.40 -23.14
CA PRO A 118 -31.09 -0.96 -23.62
C PRO A 118 -31.07 0.53 -23.99
N SER A 119 -32.03 0.97 -24.80
CA SER A 119 -32.31 2.40 -25.02
C SER A 119 -32.74 3.06 -23.71
N ASP A 120 -32.31 4.30 -23.47
CA ASP A 120 -32.61 5.06 -22.25
C ASP A 120 -32.40 4.24 -20.96
N GLY A 121 -31.27 3.55 -20.88
CA GLY A 121 -31.00 2.60 -19.80
C GLY A 121 -29.53 2.32 -19.61
N TRP A 122 -29.23 1.36 -18.73
CA TRP A 122 -27.87 1.03 -18.36
C TRP A 122 -27.70 -0.48 -18.17
N ALA A 123 -26.45 -0.91 -18.27
CA ALA A 123 -26.03 -2.26 -17.89
C ALA A 123 -24.84 -2.15 -16.93
N ALA A 124 -24.89 -2.90 -15.84
CA ALA A 124 -23.74 -3.07 -14.95
C ALA A 124 -23.09 -4.42 -15.19
N VAL A 125 -21.77 -4.44 -15.05
CA VAL A 125 -20.95 -5.63 -15.11
C VAL A 125 -20.12 -5.66 -13.84
N ASP A 126 -20.34 -6.69 -13.04
CA ASP A 126 -19.55 -6.94 -11.85
C ASP A 126 -18.18 -7.51 -12.23
N LEU A 127 -17.15 -6.99 -11.57
CA LEU A 127 -15.76 -7.39 -11.71
C LEU A 127 -15.27 -7.89 -10.33
N PRO A 128 -15.73 -9.05 -9.87
CA PRO A 128 -15.25 -9.64 -8.62
C PRO A 128 -13.78 -10.04 -8.77
N GLY A 129 -13.03 -10.03 -7.68
CA GLY A 129 -11.63 -10.42 -7.72
C GLY A 129 -10.92 -10.41 -6.37
N GLU A 130 -9.60 -10.33 -6.41
CA GLU A 130 -8.74 -10.36 -5.21
C GLU A 130 -7.66 -9.28 -5.29
N ALA A 131 -7.42 -8.61 -4.16
CA ALA A 131 -6.29 -7.69 -4.01
C ALA A 131 -5.02 -8.49 -3.71
N LEU A 132 -4.05 -8.48 -4.62
CA LEU A 132 -2.84 -9.29 -4.49
C LEU A 132 -1.75 -8.61 -3.67
N ARG A 133 -1.69 -7.28 -3.65
CA ARG A 133 -0.64 -6.54 -2.94
C ARG A 133 -1.20 -5.23 -2.42
N TRP A 134 -0.71 -4.82 -1.25
CA TRP A 134 -0.98 -3.52 -0.67
C TRP A 134 -0.55 -2.35 -1.59
N GLY A 135 -1.04 -1.16 -1.28
CA GLY A 135 -0.75 0.08 -2.00
C GLY A 135 -2.02 0.78 -2.51
N ARG A 136 -1.83 1.92 -3.19
CA ARG A 136 -2.89 2.59 -3.95
C ARG A 136 -2.97 1.94 -5.34
N GLN A 137 -4.06 1.22 -5.58
CA GLN A 137 -4.31 0.45 -6.79
C GLN A 137 -5.41 1.11 -7.62
N ASP A 138 -5.36 0.97 -8.94
CA ASP A 138 -6.35 1.55 -9.82
C ASP A 138 -7.22 0.47 -10.49
N VAL A 139 -8.53 0.70 -10.49
CA VAL A 139 -9.51 0.00 -11.32
C VAL A 139 -9.86 0.91 -12.49
N GLY A 140 -9.61 0.46 -13.72
CA GLY A 140 -9.68 1.31 -14.90
C GLY A 140 -8.31 1.90 -15.28
N PRO A 141 -8.24 2.76 -16.31
CA PRO A 141 -9.37 3.34 -17.04
C PRO A 141 -10.16 2.30 -17.84
N ALA A 142 -11.45 2.56 -18.03
CA ALA A 142 -12.31 1.74 -18.87
C ALA A 142 -12.67 2.49 -20.16
N ALA A 143 -12.76 1.75 -21.26
CA ALA A 143 -13.14 2.25 -22.56
C ALA A 143 -14.33 1.46 -23.10
N ALA A 144 -15.35 2.15 -23.58
CA ALA A 144 -16.45 1.52 -24.32
C ALA A 144 -16.51 2.01 -25.76
N ARG A 145 -16.89 1.10 -26.64
CA ARG A 145 -17.17 1.38 -28.04
C ARG A 145 -18.50 0.75 -28.43
N ALA A 146 -19.48 1.58 -28.75
CA ALA A 146 -20.77 1.14 -29.25
C ALA A 146 -20.76 1.00 -30.78
N ALA A 147 -21.46 -0.02 -31.27
CA ALA A 147 -21.89 -0.17 -32.65
C ALA A 147 -23.42 0.00 -32.71
N ALA A 148 -23.89 0.67 -33.76
CA ALA A 148 -25.30 0.97 -33.97
C ALA A 148 -25.65 0.86 -35.46
N CYS A 149 -26.96 0.97 -35.76
CA CYS A 149 -27.50 0.87 -37.11
C CYS A 149 -27.17 -0.49 -37.79
N GLY A 150 -27.35 -1.62 -37.10
CA GLY A 150 -26.97 -2.93 -37.62
C GLY A 150 -25.45 -3.09 -37.80
N GLY A 151 -24.65 -2.38 -36.99
CA GLY A 151 -23.19 -2.35 -37.10
C GLY A 151 -22.63 -1.47 -38.24
N LEU A 152 -23.47 -0.67 -38.89
CA LEU A 152 -23.06 0.26 -39.95
C LEU A 152 -22.29 1.46 -39.40
N LEU A 153 -22.59 1.86 -38.16
CA LEU A 153 -21.91 2.96 -37.47
C LEU A 153 -21.27 2.44 -36.18
N ALA A 154 -20.15 3.05 -35.81
CA ALA A 154 -19.52 2.82 -34.51
C ALA A 154 -18.99 4.14 -33.95
N CYS A 155 -19.13 4.33 -32.64
CA CYS A 155 -18.60 5.50 -31.98
C CYS A 155 -17.07 5.39 -31.82
N ARG A 156 -16.40 6.52 -31.60
CA ARG A 156 -15.02 6.49 -31.08
C ARG A 156 -15.02 5.92 -29.65
N PRO A 157 -13.91 5.32 -29.17
CA PRO A 157 -13.83 4.83 -27.80
C PRO A 157 -14.09 5.97 -26.81
N VAL A 158 -15.11 5.80 -25.96
CA VAL A 158 -15.37 6.67 -24.81
C VAL A 158 -14.58 6.12 -23.65
N VAL A 159 -13.69 6.92 -23.09
CA VAL A 159 -12.78 6.51 -22.01
C VAL A 159 -13.16 7.23 -20.73
N THR A 160 -13.32 6.48 -19.65
CA THR A 160 -13.49 7.02 -18.30
C THR A 160 -12.19 6.96 -17.52
N GLN A 161 -12.07 7.83 -16.52
CA GLN A 161 -10.96 7.84 -15.58
C GLN A 161 -10.94 6.55 -14.74
N ALA A 162 -9.75 6.18 -14.29
CA ALA A 162 -9.57 5.12 -13.33
C ALA A 162 -10.11 5.54 -11.95
N ARG A 163 -10.55 4.56 -11.17
CA ARG A 163 -10.95 4.72 -9.78
C ARG A 163 -9.85 4.14 -8.89
N GLY A 164 -9.26 5.00 -8.05
CA GLY A 164 -8.27 4.59 -7.06
C GLY A 164 -8.92 3.84 -5.89
N VAL A 165 -8.26 2.76 -5.50
CA VAL A 165 -8.65 1.83 -4.43
C VAL A 165 -7.46 1.67 -3.49
N ARG A 166 -7.70 1.70 -2.17
CA ARG A 166 -6.65 1.57 -1.16
C ARG A 166 -6.65 0.13 -0.65
N VAL A 167 -5.53 -0.57 -0.84
CA VAL A 167 -5.31 -1.91 -0.32
C VAL A 167 -4.27 -1.83 0.79
N TYR A 168 -4.65 -2.15 2.02
CA TYR A 168 -3.76 -2.12 3.17
C TYR A 168 -2.95 -3.41 3.29
N PRO A 169 -1.72 -3.34 3.82
CA PRO A 169 -0.92 -4.53 4.10
C PRO A 169 -1.62 -5.41 5.14
N VAL A 170 -1.41 -6.73 5.01
CA VAL A 170 -1.91 -7.69 5.98
C VAL A 170 -1.13 -7.47 7.26
N THR A 171 -1.87 -7.37 8.36
CA THR A 171 -1.30 -7.51 9.69
C THR A 171 -1.75 -8.84 10.24
N GLU A 172 -0.80 -9.72 10.51
CA GLU A 172 -1.11 -10.91 11.30
C GLU A 172 -1.24 -10.46 12.76
N PRO A 173 -2.43 -10.61 13.37
CA PRO A 173 -2.61 -10.18 14.75
C PRO A 173 -1.71 -11.01 15.65
N PHE A 174 -0.83 -10.32 16.38
CA PHE A 174 0.11 -10.97 17.28
C PHE A 174 -0.06 -10.52 18.73
N LYS A 175 -0.16 -11.49 19.62
CA LYS A 175 -0.17 -11.28 21.06
C LYS A 175 1.23 -11.52 21.60
N ALA A 176 2.03 -10.45 21.70
CA ALA A 176 3.32 -10.58 22.37
C ALA A 176 3.11 -11.00 23.82
N THR A 177 3.79 -12.08 24.23
CA THR A 177 3.68 -12.66 25.57
C THR A 177 4.54 -11.88 26.57
N GLU A 178 5.57 -11.17 26.09
CA GLU A 178 6.48 -10.40 26.92
C GLU A 178 6.28 -8.90 26.80
N ALA A 179 6.38 -8.24 27.96
CA ALA A 179 6.40 -6.79 28.08
C ALA A 179 7.76 -6.27 27.60
N MET A 180 7.74 -5.14 26.87
CA MET A 180 8.97 -4.45 26.47
C MET A 180 9.90 -4.18 27.66
N PRO A 181 11.22 -4.19 27.46
CA PRO A 181 12.10 -3.54 28.41
C PRO A 181 12.05 -2.03 28.29
N ALA A 182 12.46 -1.40 29.36
CA ALA A 182 12.68 0.03 29.41
C ALA A 182 13.86 0.45 28.51
N ALA A 183 13.56 0.97 27.31
CA ALA A 183 14.35 2.08 26.79
C ALA A 183 14.25 3.19 27.85
N ALA A 184 15.37 3.57 28.46
CA ALA A 184 15.44 4.33 29.71
C ALA A 184 14.36 5.43 29.85
N GLY A 185 13.43 5.21 30.80
CA GLY A 185 12.76 6.29 31.52
C GLY A 185 11.44 6.82 30.94
N LEU A 186 10.72 6.08 30.11
CA LEU A 186 9.35 6.41 29.70
C LEU A 186 8.42 5.24 29.99
N VAL A 187 7.25 5.47 30.61
CA VAL A 187 6.22 4.42 30.81
C VAL A 187 4.76 4.81 30.67
N GLY A 188 4.13 4.33 29.60
CA GLY A 188 2.79 3.77 29.64
C GLY A 188 2.94 2.25 29.77
N ALA A 189 2.10 1.61 30.59
CA ALA A 189 2.02 0.15 30.84
C ALA A 189 3.31 -0.63 31.26
N HIS A 190 4.52 -0.05 31.23
CA HIS A 190 5.83 -0.73 31.30
C HIS A 190 6.89 -0.09 32.25
N ARG A 191 6.58 0.12 33.55
CA ARG A 191 7.42 0.58 34.73
C ARG A 191 8.64 1.53 34.57
N SER A 192 8.43 2.82 34.89
CA SER A 192 9.48 3.86 34.88
C SER A 192 10.24 3.79 36.20
N ARG A 193 11.50 4.23 36.25
CA ARG A 193 12.25 4.43 37.51
C ARG A 193 12.28 5.91 37.94
N ARG A 194 11.56 6.79 37.24
CA ARG A 194 11.56 8.24 37.49
C ARG A 194 10.33 8.63 38.30
N LEU A 195 10.56 9.36 39.40
CA LEU A 195 9.52 9.90 40.28
C LEU A 195 8.70 10.95 39.48
N GLY A 196 7.37 10.85 39.49
CA GLY A 196 6.45 11.69 38.69
C GLY A 196 4.98 11.57 39.10
N GLU A 197 4.04 11.90 38.21
CA GLU A 197 2.59 11.94 38.49
C GLU A 197 1.77 10.78 37.89
N GLY A 198 2.25 9.55 38.00
CA GLY A 198 1.48 8.36 37.61
C GLY A 198 0.72 7.71 38.76
N GLY A 199 0.09 6.57 38.47
CA GLY A 199 -0.77 5.85 39.42
C GLY A 199 -0.08 4.88 40.39
N GLU A 200 1.13 4.42 40.09
CA GLU A 200 1.83 3.37 40.86
C GLU A 200 2.80 3.95 41.89
N LEU A 201 2.79 3.41 43.13
CA LEU A 201 3.65 3.85 44.24
C LEU A 201 5.11 3.42 44.01
N ALA A 202 6.00 4.39 43.81
CA ALA A 202 7.45 4.17 43.69
C ALA A 202 8.12 3.94 45.05
N GLY A 203 7.59 4.56 46.11
CA GLY A 203 8.10 4.45 47.47
C GLY A 203 7.62 5.59 48.35
N VAL A 204 8.17 5.65 49.55
CA VAL A 204 7.92 6.73 50.51
C VAL A 204 9.25 7.40 50.81
N ARG A 205 9.31 8.72 50.62
CA ARG A 205 10.51 9.53 50.92
C ARG A 205 10.16 10.71 51.82
N GLN A 206 11.16 11.32 52.43
CA GLN A 206 10.97 12.53 53.22
C GLN A 206 10.43 13.67 52.35
N PHE A 207 9.51 14.45 52.92
CA PHE A 207 8.92 15.63 52.30
C PHE A 207 9.99 16.67 51.99
N ALA A 208 9.96 17.20 50.78
CA ALA A 208 10.80 18.33 50.37
C ALA A 208 9.92 19.53 49.96
N PRO A 209 10.40 20.78 50.16
CA PRO A 209 9.71 21.96 49.66
C PRO A 209 9.44 21.85 48.14
N GLY A 210 8.17 21.95 47.75
CA GLY A 210 7.70 21.72 46.37
C GLY A 210 6.81 20.47 46.20
N ASP A 211 6.79 19.59 47.19
CA ASP A 211 5.90 18.43 47.18
C ASP A 211 4.45 18.81 47.47
N ARG A 212 3.52 18.16 46.75
CA ARG A 212 2.08 18.36 46.95
C ARG A 212 1.63 17.77 48.28
N LEU A 213 1.05 18.60 49.16
CA LEU A 213 0.55 18.17 50.48
C LEU A 213 -0.46 17.01 50.42
N ARG A 214 -1.23 16.90 49.32
CA ARG A 214 -2.17 15.78 49.10
C ARG A 214 -1.50 14.40 48.97
N ARG A 215 -0.17 14.34 48.79
CA ARG A 215 0.60 13.10 48.68
C ARG A 215 1.30 12.70 49.98
N ILE A 216 1.06 13.41 51.09
CA ILE A 216 1.64 13.05 52.38
C ILE A 216 1.09 11.68 52.81
N ASP A 217 2.00 10.74 53.06
CA ASP A 217 1.65 9.47 53.70
C ASP A 217 1.59 9.70 55.21
N TRP A 218 0.39 9.97 55.71
CA TRP A 218 0.17 10.24 57.13
C TRP A 218 0.52 9.05 58.02
N ARG A 219 0.39 7.82 57.51
CA ARG A 219 0.64 6.60 58.29
C ARG A 219 2.13 6.44 58.59
N VAL A 220 3.00 6.69 57.61
CA VAL A 220 4.45 6.71 57.82
C VAL A 220 4.86 7.94 58.62
N SER A 221 4.33 9.11 58.28
CA SER A 221 4.70 10.39 58.92
C SER A 221 4.39 10.44 60.42
N LEU A 222 3.25 9.88 60.85
CA LEU A 222 2.88 9.82 62.27
C LEU A 222 3.81 8.90 63.08
N ARG A 223 4.37 7.86 62.45
CA ARG A 223 5.26 6.91 63.13
C ARG A 223 6.69 7.43 63.23
N THR A 224 7.18 8.11 62.20
CA THR A 224 8.54 8.67 62.17
C THR A 224 8.64 10.07 62.76
N ARG A 225 7.50 10.76 62.98
CA ARG A 225 7.39 12.18 63.38
C ARG A 225 7.98 13.18 62.39
N ASP A 226 8.36 12.72 61.20
CA ASP A 226 8.82 13.54 60.08
C ASP A 226 7.84 13.40 58.91
N LEU A 227 7.61 14.47 58.16
CA LEU A 227 6.72 14.43 56.99
C LEU A 227 7.31 13.55 55.89
N HIS A 228 6.52 12.59 55.42
CA HIS A 228 6.85 11.68 54.34
C HIS A 228 5.79 11.77 53.24
N VAL A 229 6.24 11.68 51.98
CA VAL A 229 5.39 11.78 50.79
C VAL A 229 5.48 10.47 50.02
N ALA A 230 4.32 9.98 49.60
CA ALA A 230 4.20 8.89 48.64
C ALA A 230 4.68 9.39 47.27
N SER A 231 5.82 8.88 46.81
CA SER A 231 6.29 9.14 45.46
C SER A 231 5.68 8.15 44.49
N THR A 232 5.14 8.64 43.40
CA THR A 232 4.56 7.83 42.32
C THR A 232 5.51 7.78 41.12
N LEU A 233 5.49 6.71 40.34
CA LEU A 233 6.21 6.66 39.06
C LEU A 233 5.51 7.56 38.04
N SER A 234 6.23 8.12 37.05
CA SER A 234 5.60 8.93 35.99
C SER A 234 4.98 8.05 34.91
N ASP A 235 3.74 8.35 34.51
CA ASP A 235 3.10 7.77 33.33
C ASP A 235 3.53 8.57 32.07
N ARG A 236 4.35 7.99 31.19
CA ARG A 236 4.67 8.49 29.83
C ARG A 236 4.67 7.37 28.80
N ASP A 237 3.73 7.34 27.87
CA ASP A 237 3.70 6.42 26.72
C ASP A 237 5.10 6.20 26.10
N ALA A 238 5.52 4.95 25.89
CA ALA A 238 6.78 4.67 25.23
C ALA A 238 6.71 5.21 23.79
N GLU A 239 7.78 5.85 23.31
CA GLU A 239 7.87 6.30 21.93
C GLU A 239 8.64 5.27 21.11
N VAL A 240 8.00 4.72 20.09
CA VAL A 240 8.60 3.81 19.13
C VAL A 240 8.76 4.56 17.81
N LEU A 241 9.99 4.59 17.29
CA LEU A 241 10.31 5.06 15.95
C LEU A 241 10.53 3.85 15.06
N LEU A 242 9.70 3.70 14.04
CA LEU A 242 9.94 2.76 12.94
C LEU A 242 10.72 3.50 11.86
N LEU A 243 11.96 3.10 11.67
CA LEU A 243 12.83 3.61 10.61
C LEU A 243 12.83 2.59 9.47
N LEU A 244 12.35 2.99 8.31
CA LEU A 244 12.24 2.14 7.13
C LEU A 244 13.45 2.39 6.23
N ASP A 245 14.32 1.40 6.12
CA ASP A 245 15.41 1.42 5.14
C ASP A 245 14.86 1.07 3.75
N LEU A 246 14.98 2.05 2.86
CA LEU A 246 14.48 2.04 1.49
C LEU A 246 15.61 2.27 0.49
N LEU A 247 16.88 2.09 0.91
CA LEU A 247 18.05 2.34 0.06
C LEU A 247 18.18 1.38 -1.11
N GLY A 248 17.60 0.18 -1.01
CA GLY A 248 17.54 -0.73 -2.15
C GLY A 248 16.45 -1.77 -2.02
N GLU A 249 16.10 -2.32 -3.19
CA GLU A 249 15.05 -3.31 -3.35
C GLU A 249 15.64 -4.60 -3.90
N VAL A 250 15.38 -5.72 -3.22
CA VAL A 250 15.74 -7.06 -3.66
C VAL A 250 14.51 -7.96 -3.60
N GLY A 251 14.46 -8.94 -4.50
CA GLY A 251 13.30 -9.80 -4.69
C GLY A 251 12.23 -9.16 -5.57
N ARG A 252 11.30 -9.98 -6.04
CA ARG A 252 10.15 -9.55 -6.84
C ARG A 252 8.88 -9.95 -6.11
N SER A 253 8.01 -8.97 -5.86
CA SER A 253 6.71 -9.24 -5.27
C SER A 253 5.88 -10.13 -6.21
N GLY A 254 5.43 -11.26 -5.69
CA GLY A 254 4.40 -12.12 -6.28
C GLY A 254 3.01 -11.86 -5.68
N GLY A 255 2.86 -10.79 -4.90
CA GLY A 255 1.69 -10.53 -4.05
C GLY A 255 1.70 -11.33 -2.75
N VAL A 256 0.62 -11.26 -1.98
CA VAL A 256 0.44 -11.85 -0.65
C VAL A 256 0.57 -13.37 -0.62
N LYS A 257 0.24 -14.06 -1.73
CA LYS A 257 0.37 -15.52 -1.88
C LYS A 257 1.66 -15.95 -2.61
N GLY A 258 2.51 -15.01 -3.01
CA GLY A 258 3.73 -15.28 -3.77
C GLY A 258 5.00 -14.93 -3.00
N SER A 259 6.12 -14.80 -3.72
CA SER A 259 7.38 -14.32 -3.14
C SER A 259 7.22 -12.89 -2.64
N ALA A 260 7.74 -12.60 -1.44
CA ALA A 260 7.81 -11.23 -0.94
C ALA A 260 9.04 -10.53 -1.53
N SER A 261 8.92 -9.23 -1.81
CA SER A 261 10.11 -8.38 -1.93
C SER A 261 10.54 -7.86 -0.56
N VAL A 262 11.71 -7.22 -0.50
CA VAL A 262 12.15 -6.46 0.68
C VAL A 262 11.10 -5.43 1.08
N LEU A 263 10.63 -4.60 0.14
CA LEU A 263 9.62 -3.59 0.42
C LEU A 263 8.31 -4.18 0.99
N ASP A 264 7.86 -5.33 0.48
CA ASP A 264 6.68 -6.01 1.02
C ASP A 264 6.87 -6.40 2.49
N THR A 265 8.04 -6.95 2.80
CA THR A 265 8.38 -7.42 4.14
C THR A 265 8.51 -6.23 5.09
N THR A 266 9.21 -5.17 4.68
CA THR A 266 9.34 -3.93 5.44
C THR A 266 7.98 -3.31 5.75
N VAL A 267 7.07 -3.20 4.76
CA VAL A 267 5.75 -2.58 4.98
C VAL A 267 4.85 -3.44 5.87
N ARG A 268 4.82 -4.76 5.67
CA ARG A 268 4.07 -5.68 6.54
C ARG A 268 4.60 -5.68 7.98
N ALA A 269 5.92 -5.71 8.15
CA ALA A 269 6.57 -5.60 9.44
C ALA A 269 6.23 -4.27 10.13
N ALA A 270 6.35 -3.15 9.41
CA ALA A 270 5.99 -1.83 9.93
C ALA A 270 4.53 -1.77 10.39
N ALA A 271 3.60 -2.28 9.58
CA ALA A 271 2.18 -2.31 9.89
C ALA A 271 1.88 -3.16 11.13
N ALA A 272 2.46 -4.36 11.23
CA ALA A 272 2.27 -5.26 12.37
C ALA A 272 2.87 -4.71 13.66
N ILE A 273 4.08 -4.15 13.60
CA ILE A 273 4.75 -3.54 14.75
C ILE A 273 4.00 -2.28 15.21
N ALA A 274 3.58 -1.42 14.28
CA ALA A 274 2.77 -0.26 14.60
C ALA A 274 1.44 -0.66 15.24
N GLU A 275 0.77 -1.67 14.70
CA GLU A 275 -0.47 -2.21 15.26
C GLU A 275 -0.25 -2.64 16.72
N HIS A 276 0.80 -3.41 16.97
CA HIS A 276 1.12 -3.93 18.29
C HIS A 276 1.25 -2.83 19.35
N TYR A 277 2.06 -1.80 19.06
CA TYR A 277 2.35 -0.71 20.00
C TYR A 277 1.18 0.24 20.16
N LEU A 278 0.50 0.60 19.07
CA LEU A 278 -0.62 1.52 19.13
C LEU A 278 -1.83 0.94 19.86
N HIS A 279 -2.02 -0.39 19.81
CA HIS A 279 -3.04 -1.07 20.62
C HIS A 279 -2.72 -1.08 22.12
N ARG A 280 -1.45 -1.00 22.52
CA ARG A 280 -1.01 -0.92 23.92
C ARG A 280 -1.01 0.50 24.48
N GLY A 281 -1.30 1.50 23.66
CA GLY A 281 -1.33 2.92 24.04
C GLY A 281 0.00 3.64 23.84
N ASP A 282 1.02 2.96 23.32
CA ASP A 282 2.31 3.58 23.02
C ASP A 282 2.22 4.54 21.82
N ARG A 283 3.22 5.41 21.70
CA ARG A 283 3.31 6.37 20.60
C ARG A 283 4.20 5.82 19.49
N VAL A 284 3.71 5.82 18.26
CA VAL A 284 4.47 5.36 17.09
C VAL A 284 4.73 6.51 16.13
N SER A 285 5.98 6.64 15.70
CA SER A 285 6.45 7.52 14.61
C SER A 285 7.10 6.71 13.50
N LEU A 286 7.12 7.25 12.29
CA LEU A 286 7.78 6.63 11.13
C LEU A 286 8.78 7.60 10.52
N LEU A 287 9.87 7.05 9.99
CA LEU A 287 10.89 7.79 9.25
C LEU A 287 11.40 6.93 8.09
N GLU A 288 11.41 7.50 6.88
CA GLU A 288 12.03 6.88 5.71
C GLU A 288 13.53 7.19 5.69
N TYR A 289 14.32 6.17 5.36
CA TYR A 289 15.76 6.27 5.13
C TYR A 289 16.04 5.79 3.71
N GLY A 290 16.18 6.74 2.79
CA GLY A 290 16.32 6.50 1.36
C GLY A 290 16.28 7.81 0.58
N ALA A 291 15.89 7.75 -0.70
CA ALA A 291 15.81 8.93 -1.57
C ALA A 291 14.89 10.03 -1.02
N THR A 292 13.86 9.62 -0.28
CA THR A 292 12.93 10.49 0.41
C THR A 292 13.09 10.34 1.92
N ALA A 293 12.92 11.43 2.65
CA ALA A 293 13.04 11.47 4.11
C ALA A 293 11.70 11.84 4.76
N ARG A 294 10.60 11.20 4.32
CA ARG A 294 9.29 11.48 4.89
C ARG A 294 9.26 11.05 6.34
N ARG A 295 8.54 11.83 7.15
CA ARG A 295 8.41 11.59 8.58
C ARG A 295 6.97 11.69 9.03
N LEU A 296 6.53 10.69 9.79
CA LEU A 296 5.29 10.74 10.54
C LEU A 296 5.60 11.00 12.03
N ARG A 297 5.01 12.05 12.59
CA ARG A 297 5.20 12.40 14.01
C ARG A 297 4.58 11.35 14.93
N ALA A 298 5.17 11.19 16.11
CA ALA A 298 4.71 10.26 17.12
C ALA A 298 3.32 10.66 17.66
N ALA A 299 2.37 9.74 17.60
CA ALA A 299 1.08 9.82 18.29
C ALA A 299 0.63 8.41 18.68
N SER A 300 -0.44 8.28 19.46
CA SER A 300 -0.95 7.01 19.97
C SER A 300 -2.39 6.73 19.52
N GLY A 301 -2.85 5.50 19.75
CA GLY A 301 -4.23 5.07 19.54
C GLY A 301 -4.63 4.78 18.08
N ARG A 302 -5.91 4.43 17.89
CA ARG A 302 -6.45 3.92 16.61
C ARG A 302 -6.32 4.90 15.45
N ARG A 303 -6.47 6.21 15.69
CA ARG A 303 -6.32 7.24 14.65
C ARG A 303 -4.89 7.28 14.11
N GLN A 304 -3.89 7.14 14.99
CA GLN A 304 -2.51 7.06 14.55
C GLN A 304 -2.31 5.81 13.69
N TYR A 305 -2.88 4.66 14.09
CA TYR A 305 -2.71 3.42 13.32
C TYR A 305 -3.24 3.55 11.88
N LEU A 306 -4.42 4.15 11.70
CA LEU A 306 -4.93 4.45 10.36
C LEU A 306 -4.03 5.43 9.58
N THR A 307 -3.45 6.42 10.26
CA THR A 307 -2.48 7.34 9.65
C THR A 307 -1.20 6.61 9.23
N VAL A 308 -0.71 5.67 10.03
CA VAL A 308 0.44 4.82 9.71
C VAL A 308 0.14 3.99 8.47
N LEU A 309 -1.01 3.32 8.43
CA LEU A 309 -1.41 2.51 7.28
C LEU A 309 -1.50 3.35 5.99
N GLU A 310 -2.14 4.52 6.03
CA GLU A 310 -2.20 5.44 4.89
C GLU A 310 -0.82 5.93 4.45
N TRP A 311 0.07 6.21 5.41
CA TRP A 311 1.44 6.62 5.12
C TRP A 311 2.22 5.48 4.42
N LEU A 312 2.03 4.24 4.87
CA LEU A 312 2.68 3.04 4.31
C LEU A 312 2.28 2.77 2.85
N LEU A 313 1.06 3.14 2.43
CA LEU A 313 0.59 2.94 1.05
C LEU A 313 1.41 3.68 0.00
N ASP A 314 2.11 4.74 0.42
CA ASP A 314 2.88 5.63 -0.46
C ASP A 314 4.39 5.41 -0.34
N VAL A 315 4.84 4.39 0.40
CA VAL A 315 6.26 4.05 0.57
C VAL A 315 6.79 3.41 -0.72
N ARG A 316 7.97 3.86 -1.15
CA ARG A 316 8.66 3.37 -2.35
C ARG A 316 10.15 3.17 -2.07
N ALA A 317 10.68 2.06 -2.55
CA ALA A 317 12.12 1.83 -2.60
C ALA A 317 12.65 2.38 -3.92
N ASP A 318 13.00 3.66 -3.92
CA ASP A 318 13.59 4.32 -5.09
C ASP A 318 15.12 4.19 -5.03
N PRO A 319 15.77 3.81 -6.14
CA PRO A 319 17.22 3.68 -6.17
C PRO A 319 17.87 5.05 -5.88
N VAL A 320 18.83 5.04 -4.98
CA VAL A 320 19.67 6.19 -4.66
C VAL A 320 21.04 6.03 -5.30
N ASP A 321 21.63 7.14 -5.73
CA ASP A 321 23.00 7.15 -6.23
C ASP A 321 23.98 6.74 -5.11
N GLU A 322 25.13 6.18 -5.50
CA GLU A 322 26.17 5.76 -4.54
C GLU A 322 26.75 6.96 -3.76
N GLU A 323 26.79 8.14 -4.38
CA GLU A 323 27.25 9.39 -3.76
C GLU A 323 26.21 10.02 -2.81
N TYR A 324 24.98 9.50 -2.78
CA TYR A 324 23.93 10.02 -1.93
C TYR A 324 24.17 9.61 -0.47
N GLU A 325 24.36 10.60 0.39
CA GLU A 325 24.43 10.42 1.84
C GLU A 325 23.05 10.72 2.46
N PRO A 326 22.23 9.70 2.75
CA PRO A 326 20.94 9.89 3.39
C PRO A 326 21.13 10.53 4.78
N ALA A 327 20.70 11.78 4.92
CA ALA A 327 20.87 12.53 6.15
C ALA A 327 19.89 12.08 7.24
N LEU A 328 20.37 11.26 8.18
CA LEU A 328 19.63 10.99 9.42
C LEU A 328 19.97 12.05 10.48
N GLY A 329 19.16 13.11 10.54
CA GLY A 329 19.36 14.14 11.56
C GLY A 329 19.15 13.57 12.96
N SER A 330 20.19 13.48 13.78
CA SER A 330 20.13 12.97 15.16
C SER A 330 19.12 13.70 16.06
N HIS A 331 18.78 14.95 15.71
CA HIS A 331 17.78 15.80 16.37
C HIS A 331 16.34 15.40 16.03
N GLN A 332 16.17 14.60 14.98
CA GLN A 332 14.87 14.10 14.55
C GLN A 332 14.41 12.93 15.43
N ILE A 333 15.32 12.30 16.17
CA ILE A 333 15.05 11.11 16.97
C ILE A 333 15.00 11.50 18.45
N SER A 334 13.93 11.12 19.13
CA SER A 334 13.79 11.31 20.58
C SER A 334 14.84 10.47 21.33
N THR A 335 15.47 11.03 22.36
CA THR A 335 16.56 10.37 23.12
C THR A 335 16.10 9.15 23.91
N SER A 336 14.81 9.06 24.19
CA SER A 336 14.18 7.98 24.93
C SER A 336 13.32 7.07 24.05
N ALA A 337 13.31 7.27 22.72
CA ALA A 337 12.57 6.40 21.82
C ALA A 337 13.31 5.08 21.57
N LEU A 338 12.54 4.01 21.46
CA LEU A 338 12.99 2.76 20.85
C LEU A 338 13.03 2.98 19.34
N VAL A 339 14.21 2.80 18.74
CA VAL A 339 14.42 2.90 17.30
C VAL A 339 14.42 1.49 16.73
N VAL A 340 13.34 1.12 16.06
CA VAL A 340 13.22 -0.14 15.32
C VAL A 340 13.53 0.16 13.86
N VAL A 341 14.67 -0.33 13.40
CA VAL A 341 15.14 -0.18 12.03
C VAL A 341 14.73 -1.42 11.25
N LEU A 342 13.84 -1.23 10.27
CA LEU A 342 13.41 -2.26 9.33
C LEU A 342 14.35 -2.19 8.13
N THR A 343 15.31 -3.11 8.05
CA THR A 343 16.39 -3.04 7.06
C THR A 343 16.72 -4.40 6.48
N PRO A 344 16.89 -4.50 5.15
CA PRO A 344 17.39 -5.71 4.53
C PRO A 344 18.91 -5.82 4.60
N LEU A 345 19.62 -4.83 5.16
CA LEU A 345 21.09 -4.76 5.31
C LEU A 345 21.84 -5.13 4.01
N ILE A 346 21.33 -4.64 2.90
CA ILE A 346 21.93 -4.85 1.57
C ILE A 346 22.96 -3.77 1.24
N ASP A 347 22.81 -2.59 1.83
CA ASP A 347 23.63 -1.41 1.62
C ASP A 347 24.49 -1.14 2.86
N PRO A 348 25.80 -0.90 2.73
CA PRO A 348 26.68 -0.64 3.87
C PRO A 348 26.25 0.58 4.70
N ARG A 349 25.63 1.60 4.06
CA ARG A 349 25.15 2.81 4.75
C ARG A 349 24.13 2.49 5.85
N ALA A 350 23.33 1.44 5.67
CA ALA A 350 22.38 0.98 6.68
C ALA A 350 23.08 0.43 7.94
N ALA A 351 24.20 -0.27 7.77
CA ALA A 351 25.02 -0.76 8.88
C ALA A 351 25.70 0.41 9.62
N ASP A 352 26.22 1.40 8.89
CA ASP A 352 26.81 2.61 9.47
C ASP A 352 25.78 3.42 10.25
N MET A 353 24.56 3.56 9.71
CA MET A 353 23.44 4.19 10.41
C MET A 353 23.12 3.50 11.74
N LEU A 354 23.02 2.17 11.74
CA LEU A 354 22.78 1.38 12.96
C LEU A 354 23.88 1.58 14.00
N ALA A 355 25.14 1.56 13.57
CA ALA A 355 26.29 1.80 14.43
C ALA A 355 26.25 3.21 15.02
N GLN A 356 25.99 4.23 14.21
CA GLN A 356 25.88 5.63 14.66
C GLN A 356 24.76 5.83 15.68
N LEU A 357 23.58 5.24 15.45
CA LEU A 357 22.46 5.31 16.40
C LEU A 357 22.80 4.68 17.75
N THR A 358 23.48 3.53 17.71
CA THR A 358 23.88 2.78 18.90
C THR A 358 24.99 3.50 19.67
N GLN A 359 26.00 4.03 18.97
CA GLN A 359 27.05 4.87 19.56
C GLN A 359 26.51 6.18 20.15
N ALA A 360 25.47 6.75 19.54
CA ALA A 360 24.74 7.90 20.08
C ALA A 360 23.86 7.55 21.30
N GLY A 361 23.94 6.32 21.80
CA GLY A 361 23.28 5.84 23.02
C GLY A 361 21.78 5.54 22.85
N ARG A 362 21.28 5.48 21.60
CA ARG A 362 19.86 5.20 21.32
C ARG A 362 19.56 3.72 21.54
N TYR A 363 18.30 3.44 21.87
CA TYR A 363 17.81 2.07 22.01
C TYR A 363 17.45 1.56 20.62
N THR A 364 18.44 1.00 19.93
CA THR A 364 18.33 0.61 18.53
C THR A 364 18.16 -0.90 18.39
N VAL A 365 17.27 -1.31 17.49
CA VAL A 365 17.00 -2.70 17.14
C VAL A 365 16.90 -2.80 15.64
N ALA A 366 17.64 -3.72 15.04
CA ALA A 366 17.52 -4.01 13.63
C ALA A 366 16.58 -5.21 13.43
N VAL A 367 15.58 -5.05 12.59
CA VAL A 367 14.73 -6.11 12.09
C VAL A 367 15.15 -6.36 10.65
N ASP A 368 15.66 -7.56 10.40
CA ASP A 368 16.05 -8.00 9.07
C ASP A 368 14.81 -8.24 8.22
N THR A 369 14.63 -7.42 7.18
CA THR A 369 13.51 -7.50 6.25
C THR A 369 13.86 -8.16 4.92
N LEU A 370 15.05 -8.76 4.78
CA LEU A 370 15.41 -9.54 3.60
C LEU A 370 14.71 -10.90 3.62
N PRO A 371 13.81 -11.21 2.66
CA PRO A 371 13.19 -12.53 2.58
C PRO A 371 14.22 -13.62 2.27
N GLU A 372 14.04 -14.81 2.83
CA GLU A 372 14.95 -15.96 2.63
C GLU A 372 15.17 -16.28 1.14
N ASP A 373 14.08 -16.30 0.36
CA ASP A 373 14.07 -16.57 -1.08
C ASP A 373 14.43 -15.36 -1.95
N ALA A 374 14.71 -14.19 -1.36
CA ALA A 374 15.01 -12.99 -2.14
C ALA A 374 16.38 -13.09 -2.81
N ALA A 375 16.37 -13.00 -4.14
CA ALA A 375 17.58 -12.97 -4.94
C ALA A 375 17.47 -11.86 -6.00
N PRO A 376 18.60 -11.27 -6.42
CA PRO A 376 18.62 -10.40 -7.58
C PRO A 376 18.21 -11.20 -8.83
N PRO A 377 17.61 -10.53 -9.84
CA PRO A 377 17.27 -11.20 -11.10
C PRO A 377 18.54 -11.73 -11.78
N VAL A 378 18.47 -12.95 -12.32
CA VAL A 378 19.59 -13.57 -13.05
C VAL A 378 19.87 -12.75 -14.31
N ARG A 379 21.05 -12.11 -14.36
CA ARG A 379 21.50 -11.31 -15.51
C ARG A 379 22.47 -12.08 -16.39
N ASP A 380 23.34 -12.87 -15.77
CA ASP A 380 24.42 -13.60 -16.41
C ASP A 380 24.75 -14.90 -15.66
N GLN A 381 25.74 -15.64 -16.16
CA GLN A 381 26.22 -16.89 -15.55
C GLN A 381 26.88 -16.68 -14.17
N TRP A 382 27.32 -15.45 -13.85
CA TRP A 382 27.99 -15.13 -12.59
C TRP A 382 27.01 -14.74 -11.49
N THR A 383 25.78 -14.36 -11.84
CA THR A 383 24.76 -13.89 -10.90
C THR A 383 24.54 -14.86 -9.72
N PRO A 384 24.47 -16.19 -9.91
CA PRO A 384 24.34 -17.12 -8.78
C PRO A 384 25.55 -17.11 -7.84
N LEU A 385 26.76 -17.00 -8.37
CA LEU A 385 28.00 -16.94 -7.57
C LEU A 385 28.10 -15.60 -6.82
N ALA A 386 27.80 -14.49 -7.51
CA ALA A 386 27.76 -13.15 -6.91
C ALA A 386 26.73 -13.08 -5.78
N THR A 387 25.54 -13.68 -5.97
CA THR A 387 24.50 -13.75 -4.93
C THR A 387 24.98 -14.53 -3.70
N ARG A 388 25.70 -15.65 -3.90
CA ARG A 388 26.28 -16.41 -2.78
C ARG A 388 27.36 -15.62 -2.04
N LEU A 389 28.26 -14.97 -2.78
CA LEU A 389 29.32 -14.14 -2.20
C LEU A 389 28.72 -12.98 -1.38
N TRP A 390 27.73 -12.30 -1.94
CA TRP A 390 26.99 -11.23 -1.26
C TRP A 390 26.29 -11.71 0.01
N ARG A 391 25.67 -12.89 0.02
CA ARG A 391 25.05 -13.45 1.24
C ARG A 391 26.09 -13.72 2.34
N ILE A 392 27.26 -14.26 1.98
CA ILE A 392 28.36 -14.48 2.94
C ILE A 392 28.88 -13.14 3.50
N GLU A 393 29.06 -12.14 2.64
CA GLU A 393 29.48 -10.80 3.08
C GLU A 393 28.46 -10.17 4.03
N ARG A 394 27.17 -10.33 3.72
CA ARG A 394 26.08 -9.88 4.57
C ARG A 394 26.06 -10.59 5.92
N GLU A 395 26.29 -11.90 5.98
CA GLU A 395 26.42 -12.64 7.24
C GLU A 395 27.56 -12.08 8.10
N ASN A 396 28.69 -11.69 7.50
CA ASN A 396 29.78 -11.03 8.22
C ASN A 396 29.37 -9.65 8.76
N VAL A 397 28.59 -8.87 8.00
CA VAL A 397 28.03 -7.58 8.47
C VAL A 397 27.11 -7.81 9.67
N LEU A 398 26.20 -8.78 9.60
CA LEU A 398 25.32 -9.16 10.70
C LEU A 398 26.11 -9.58 11.96
N GLY A 399 27.16 -10.39 11.78
CA GLY A 399 28.06 -10.78 12.85
C GLY A 399 28.71 -9.58 13.54
N ARG A 400 29.29 -8.66 12.75
CA ARG A 400 29.90 -7.43 13.26
C ARG A 400 28.89 -6.55 14.01
N LEU A 401 27.69 -6.36 13.47
CA LEU A 401 26.64 -5.57 14.14
C LEU A 401 26.29 -6.16 15.52
N ARG A 402 26.17 -7.48 15.62
CA ARG A 402 25.92 -8.18 16.90
C ARG A 402 27.07 -8.01 17.89
N GLU A 403 28.32 -8.10 17.43
CA GLU A 403 29.51 -7.85 18.26
C GLU A 403 29.55 -6.41 18.81
N HIS A 404 29.06 -5.44 18.03
CA HIS A 404 28.95 -4.03 18.44
C HIS A 404 27.68 -3.73 19.24
N GLY A 405 26.94 -4.76 19.66
CA GLY A 405 25.77 -4.62 20.52
C GLY A 405 24.50 -4.15 19.81
N VAL A 406 24.42 -4.26 18.48
CA VAL A 406 23.19 -4.05 17.72
C VAL A 406 22.44 -5.38 17.60
N PRO A 407 21.27 -5.55 18.25
CA PRO A 407 20.48 -6.75 18.07
C PRO A 407 19.89 -6.76 16.66
N VAL A 408 20.14 -7.84 15.94
CA VAL A 408 19.55 -8.09 14.62
C VAL A 408 18.67 -9.32 14.69
N VAL A 409 17.38 -9.14 14.44
CA VAL A 409 16.37 -10.20 14.48
C VAL A 409 15.69 -10.35 13.14
N GLU A 410 15.49 -11.58 12.71
CA GLU A 410 14.85 -11.88 11.44
C GLU A 410 13.33 -11.69 11.49
N TRP A 411 12.78 -11.06 10.44
CA TRP A 411 11.34 -11.02 10.26
C TRP A 411 10.84 -12.32 9.62
N ALA A 412 10.18 -13.16 10.43
CA ALA A 412 9.55 -14.41 10.00
C ALA A 412 8.02 -14.38 10.21
N GLY A 413 7.41 -13.19 10.09
CA GLY A 413 6.00 -12.95 10.38
C GLY A 413 5.78 -12.41 11.80
N ALA A 414 4.52 -12.15 12.15
CA ALA A 414 4.23 -11.42 13.39
C ALA A 414 4.64 -12.18 14.67
N GLY A 415 4.76 -13.52 14.58
CA GLY A 415 5.29 -14.37 15.65
C GLY A 415 6.77 -14.17 15.98
N SER A 416 7.60 -13.75 15.00
CA SER A 416 9.03 -13.49 15.26
C SER A 416 9.24 -12.23 16.09
N LEU A 417 8.23 -11.34 16.16
CA LEU A 417 8.27 -10.14 16.96
C LEU A 417 8.42 -10.44 18.46
N ASP A 418 7.92 -11.57 19.00
CA ASP A 418 8.20 -11.93 20.40
C ASP A 418 9.68 -12.18 20.66
N LEU A 419 10.41 -12.72 19.68
CA LEU A 419 11.86 -12.91 19.78
C LEU A 419 12.57 -11.56 19.74
N VAL A 420 12.13 -10.66 18.85
CA VAL A 420 12.59 -9.27 18.81
C VAL A 420 12.39 -8.62 20.19
N LEU A 421 11.17 -8.67 20.73
CA LEU A 421 10.82 -8.03 21.99
C LEU A 421 11.58 -8.64 23.18
N ARG A 422 11.78 -9.96 23.20
CA ARG A 422 12.60 -10.71 24.19
C ARG A 422 14.06 -10.31 24.21
N ASP A 423 14.66 -10.18 23.04
CA ASP A 423 16.08 -9.87 22.93
C ASP A 423 16.34 -8.41 23.25
N VAL A 424 15.45 -7.54 22.77
CA VAL A 424 15.40 -6.15 23.21
C VAL A 424 15.25 -6.12 24.73
N ALA A 425 14.33 -6.93 25.30
CA ALA A 425 14.05 -7.06 26.74
C ALA A 425 15.30 -7.27 27.59
N ARG A 426 16.05 -8.30 27.20
CA ARG A 426 17.29 -8.65 27.87
C ARG A 426 18.34 -7.55 27.75
N MET A 427 18.47 -6.90 26.60
CA MET A 427 19.52 -5.90 26.37
C MET A 427 19.31 -4.60 27.12
N ALA A 428 18.08 -4.09 27.19
CA ALA A 428 17.80 -2.89 27.98
C ALA A 428 17.89 -3.14 29.51
N SER A 429 17.86 -4.41 29.95
CA SER A 429 18.12 -4.81 31.33
C SER A 429 19.60 -5.08 31.66
N ALA A 430 20.47 -5.21 30.66
CA ALA A 430 21.89 -5.50 30.85
C ALA A 430 22.65 -4.26 31.36
N PRO A 431 23.49 -4.36 32.41
CA PRO A 431 24.27 -3.24 32.90
C PRO A 431 25.30 -2.82 31.84
N ARG A 432 25.19 -1.58 31.35
CA ARG A 432 26.20 -0.99 30.47
C ARG A 432 27.48 -0.77 31.29
N GLY A 433 28.53 -1.54 31.01
CA GLY A 433 29.87 -1.26 31.52
C GLY A 433 30.25 0.16 31.11
N ARG A 434 30.63 0.98 32.10
CA ARG A 434 31.18 2.32 31.88
C ARG A 434 32.64 2.25 31.51
#